data_AF-A0ABD0QLQ6-F1
#
_entry.id   AF-A0ABD0QLQ6-F1
#
_cell.length_a   1.000
_cell.length_b   1.000
_cell.length_c   1.000
_cell.angle_alpha   90.00
_cell.angle_beta   90.00
_cell.angle_gamma   90.00
#
_symmetry.space_group_name_H-M   'P 1'
#
loop_
_entity.id
_entity.type
_entity.pdbx_description
1 polymer ?
#
loop_
_entity_poly.entity_id
_entity_poly.type
_entity_poly.pdbx_seq_one_letter_code
_entity_poly.pdbx_strand_id
1 'polypeptide(L)'
;ILRPIVMPFIHDHHLMLQHDNARPHVARICTQFLEAENISVLAWPAYSPDMSPIEHAWDALDRRIRQRVPIPVNIQQLGTATEEEWTNIPQATIYNLINSM
;
A
#
# COMPACT_ATOMS: atom_id res chain seq x y z
N ILE A 1 12.83 2.47 0.64
CA ILE A 1 11.67 1.72 0.10
C ILE A 1 11.68 1.74 -1.43
N LEU A 2 11.57 2.90 -2.10
CA LEU A 2 11.46 2.96 -3.56
C LEU A 2 12.60 2.26 -4.32
N ARG A 3 13.85 2.67 -4.11
CA ARG A 3 15.01 2.05 -4.78
C ARG A 3 15.26 0.57 -4.47
N PRO A 4 15.34 0.14 -3.20
CA PRO A 4 15.71 -1.24 -2.92
C PRO A 4 14.58 -2.27 -3.12
N ILE A 5 13.31 -1.83 -3.19
CA ILE A 5 12.16 -2.75 -3.17
C ILE A 5 11.24 -2.50 -4.37
N VAL A 6 10.72 -1.28 -4.50
CA VAL A 6 9.65 -0.99 -5.47
C VAL A 6 10.19 -0.98 -6.91
N MET A 7 11.35 -0.37 -7.13
CA MET A 7 11.95 -0.24 -8.46
C MET A 7 12.27 -1.60 -9.11
N PRO A 8 13.04 -2.52 -8.48
CA PRO A 8 13.30 -3.82 -9.07
C PRO A 8 12.01 -4.55 -9.43
N PHE A 9 11.03 -4.55 -8.51
CA PHE A 9 9.76 -5.22 -8.72
C PHE A 9 8.97 -4.65 -9.89
N ILE A 10 8.89 -3.32 -10.00
CA ILE A 10 8.23 -2.63 -11.12
C ILE A 10 8.88 -2.95 -12.45
N HIS A 11 10.22 -2.90 -12.52
CA HIS A 11 10.94 -3.12 -13.77
C HIS A 11 10.90 -4.58 -14.21
N ASP A 12 11.08 -5.52 -13.29
CA ASP A 12 11.10 -6.97 -13.59
C ASP A 12 9.72 -7.48 -14.06
N HIS A 13 8.63 -6.83 -13.64
CA HIS A 13 7.26 -7.26 -13.92
C HIS A 13 6.48 -6.28 -14.81
N HIS A 14 7.12 -5.21 -15.29
CA HIS A 14 6.50 -4.16 -16.11
C HIS A 14 5.20 -3.58 -15.51
N LEU A 15 5.24 -3.27 -14.21
CA LEU A 15 4.07 -2.78 -13.46
C LEU A 15 3.95 -1.25 -13.51
N MET A 16 2.77 -0.75 -13.15
CA MET A 16 2.54 0.67 -12.89
C MET A 16 2.39 0.91 -11.38
N LEU A 17 2.95 1.99 -10.89
CA LEU A 17 2.78 2.44 -9.51
C LEU A 17 1.42 3.13 -9.37
N GLN A 18 0.56 2.60 -8.50
CA GLN A 18 -0.61 3.32 -8.01
C GLN A 18 -0.28 3.98 -6.67
N HIS A 19 -0.63 5.25 -6.53
CA HIS A 19 -0.58 6.00 -5.28
C HIS A 19 -1.61 7.14 -5.34
N ASP A 20 -1.99 7.67 -4.20
CA ASP A 20 -2.90 8.81 -4.13
C ASP A 20 -2.19 10.14 -4.48
N ASN A 21 -2.99 11.15 -4.80
CA ASN A 21 -2.47 12.49 -5.13
C ASN A 21 -2.18 13.34 -3.89
N ALA A 22 -1.80 12.73 -2.76
CA ALA A 22 -1.43 13.48 -1.57
C ALA A 22 -0.26 14.43 -1.89
N ARG A 23 -0.25 15.63 -1.27
CA ARG A 23 0.76 16.67 -1.57
C ARG A 23 2.21 16.17 -1.55
N PRO A 24 2.64 15.29 -0.61
CA PRO A 24 3.99 14.75 -0.64
C PRO A 24 4.26 13.86 -1.86
N HIS A 25 3.27 13.11 -2.34
CA HIS A 25 3.40 12.17 -3.45
C HIS A 25 3.48 12.86 -4.81
N VAL A 26 2.79 13.99 -4.98
CA VAL A 26 2.83 14.83 -6.19
C VAL A 26 3.79 16.01 -6.07
N ALA A 27 4.60 16.06 -5.00
CA ALA A 27 5.63 17.07 -4.86
C ALA A 27 6.66 16.92 -5.99
N ARG A 28 7.18 18.06 -6.49
CA ARG A 28 8.13 18.09 -7.61
C ARG A 28 9.30 17.12 -7.43
N ILE A 29 9.83 17.00 -6.22
CA ILE A 29 10.95 16.08 -5.93
C ILE A 29 10.57 14.61 -6.13
N CYS A 30 9.34 14.24 -5.79
CA CYS A 30 8.81 12.89 -5.96
C CYS A 30 8.49 12.61 -7.42
N THR A 31 7.82 13.52 -8.13
CA THR A 31 7.51 13.32 -9.55
C THR A 31 8.77 13.25 -10.41
N GLN A 32 9.76 14.13 -10.18
CA GLN A 32 11.05 14.10 -10.87
C GLN A 32 11.82 12.79 -10.60
N PHE A 33 11.73 12.25 -9.38
CA PHE A 33 12.34 10.96 -9.07
C PHE A 33 11.67 9.83 -9.86
N LEU A 34 10.33 9.76 -9.87
CA LEU A 34 9.59 8.72 -10.61
C LEU A 34 9.87 8.80 -12.11
N GLU A 35 9.94 10.02 -12.68
CA GLU A 35 10.31 10.26 -14.07
C GLU A 35 11.76 9.81 -14.36
N ALA A 36 12.73 10.20 -13.53
CA ALA A 36 14.14 9.86 -13.74
C ALA A 36 14.40 8.34 -13.66
N GLU A 37 13.63 7.63 -12.85
CA GLU A 37 13.72 6.18 -12.68
C GLU A 37 12.79 5.41 -13.65
N ASN A 38 12.15 6.09 -14.62
CA ASN A 38 11.21 5.49 -15.59
C ASN A 38 10.07 4.68 -14.94
N ILE A 39 9.55 5.15 -13.80
CA ILE A 39 8.43 4.51 -13.11
C ILE A 39 7.13 5.09 -13.67
N SER A 40 6.35 4.24 -14.34
CA SER A 40 5.01 4.61 -14.80
C SER A 40 4.05 4.69 -13.62
N VAL A 41 3.31 5.80 -13.54
CA VAL A 41 2.31 6.04 -12.48
C VAL A 41 0.92 5.91 -13.07
N LEU A 42 0.04 5.15 -12.40
CA LEU A 42 -1.36 5.06 -12.77
C LEU A 42 -2.06 6.39 -12.45
N ALA A 43 -2.68 7.00 -13.47
CA ALA A 43 -3.47 8.21 -13.28
C ALA A 43 -4.63 7.95 -12.31
N TRP A 44 -4.68 8.68 -11.21
CA TRP A 44 -5.67 8.50 -10.16
C TRP A 44 -6.52 9.77 -9.97
N PRO A 45 -7.87 9.66 -9.83
CA PRO A 45 -8.70 10.82 -9.57
C PRO A 45 -8.40 11.47 -8.21
N ALA A 46 -8.47 12.80 -8.15
CA ALA A 46 -8.28 13.54 -6.91
C ALA A 46 -9.43 13.25 -5.92
N TYR A 47 -9.12 13.20 -4.63
CA TYR A 47 -10.09 12.98 -3.55
C TYR A 47 -10.90 11.69 -3.66
N SER A 48 -10.31 10.62 -4.21
CA SER A 48 -10.91 9.28 -4.27
C SER A 48 -10.15 8.27 -3.40
N PRO A 49 -10.03 8.48 -2.08
CA PRO A 49 -9.40 7.52 -1.18
C PRO A 49 -10.20 6.20 -1.15
N ASP A 50 -11.54 6.28 -1.25
CA ASP A 50 -12.44 5.11 -1.23
C ASP A 50 -12.22 4.14 -2.41
N MET A 51 -11.55 4.60 -3.47
CA MET A 51 -11.22 3.76 -4.62
C MET A 51 -9.89 3.02 -4.46
N SER A 52 -9.07 3.37 -3.47
CA SER A 52 -7.69 2.87 -3.38
C SER A 52 -7.66 1.50 -2.68
N PRO A 53 -7.19 0.41 -3.32
CA PRO A 53 -7.18 -0.92 -2.72
C PRO A 53 -6.38 -1.00 -1.42
N ILE A 54 -5.36 -0.15 -1.28
CA ILE A 54 -4.51 -0.14 -0.08
C ILE A 54 -5.27 0.36 1.16
N GLU A 55 -6.23 1.29 1.00
CA GLU A 55 -7.07 1.76 2.10
C GLU A 55 -7.99 0.63 2.60
N HIS A 56 -8.57 -0.14 1.68
CA HIS A 56 -9.36 -1.33 2.02
C HIS A 56 -8.51 -2.43 2.66
N ALA A 57 -7.26 -2.60 2.21
CA ALA A 57 -6.33 -3.53 2.84
C ALA A 57 -5.95 -3.09 4.27
N TRP A 58 -5.79 -1.78 4.51
CA TRP A 58 -5.55 -1.23 5.85
C TRP A 58 -6.75 -1.39 6.77
N ASP A 59 -7.98 -1.15 6.30
CA ASP A 59 -9.18 -1.41 7.08
C ASP A 59 -9.32 -2.90 7.44
N ALA A 60 -9.04 -3.81 6.49
CA ALA A 60 -9.03 -5.24 6.76
C ALA A 60 -7.96 -5.63 7.82
N LEU A 61 -6.79 -5.02 7.77
CA LEU A 61 -5.72 -5.22 8.74
C LEU A 61 -6.09 -4.69 10.14
N ASP A 62 -6.61 -3.47 10.23
CA ASP A 62 -7.04 -2.85 11.49
C ASP A 62 -8.13 -3.69 12.17
N ARG A 63 -9.13 -4.16 11.42
CA ARG A 63 -10.17 -5.06 11.94
C ARG A 63 -9.59 -6.35 12.53
N ARG A 64 -8.60 -6.96 11.86
CA ARG A 64 -7.93 -8.17 12.36
C ARG A 64 -7.16 -7.91 13.64
N ILE A 65 -6.37 -6.82 13.69
CA ILE A 65 -5.61 -6.44 14.89
C ILE A 65 -6.55 -6.20 16.07
N ARG A 66 -7.69 -5.52 15.87
CA ARG A 66 -8.69 -5.27 16.93
C ARG A 66 -9.36 -6.54 17.46
N GLN A 67 -9.40 -7.62 16.68
CA GLN A 67 -9.98 -8.90 17.08
C GLN A 67 -8.99 -9.79 17.85
N ARG A 68 -7.70 -9.41 17.93
CA ARG A 68 -6.70 -10.20 18.64
C ARG A 68 -6.95 -10.21 20.15
N VAL A 69 -6.58 -11.34 20.76
CA VAL A 69 -6.61 -11.52 22.21
C VAL A 69 -5.25 -12.07 22.66
N PRO A 70 -4.48 -11.34 23.49
CA PRO A 70 -4.75 -9.99 23.96
C PRO A 70 -4.62 -8.94 22.84
N ILE A 71 -5.33 -7.81 23.00
CA ILE A 71 -5.16 -6.65 22.13
C ILE A 71 -3.76 -6.05 22.38
N PRO A 72 -2.99 -5.68 21.34
CA PRO A 72 -1.71 -5.02 21.52
C PRO A 72 -1.84 -3.71 22.34
N VAL A 73 -1.04 -3.58 23.40
CA VAL A 73 -1.08 -2.41 24.30
C VAL A 73 0.12 -1.48 24.20
N ASN A 74 1.10 -1.82 23.37
CA ASN A 74 2.28 -0.98 23.12
C ASN A 74 2.75 -1.10 21.67
N ILE A 75 3.65 -0.18 21.27
CA ILE A 75 4.15 -0.08 19.90
C ILE A 75 4.83 -1.37 19.42
N GLN A 76 5.58 -2.05 20.30
CA GLN A 76 6.26 -3.29 19.94
C GLN A 76 5.25 -4.40 19.63
N GLN A 77 4.27 -4.60 20.50
CA GLN A 77 3.20 -5.59 20.30
C GLN A 77 2.36 -5.25 19.07
N LEU A 78 2.09 -3.96 18.83
CA LEU A 78 1.35 -3.51 17.66
C LEU A 78 2.13 -3.80 16.38
N GLY A 79 3.44 -3.53 16.36
CA GLY A 79 4.33 -3.87 15.25
C GLY A 79 4.30 -5.36 14.92
N THR A 80 4.51 -6.22 15.91
CA THR A 80 4.44 -7.68 15.75
C THR A 80 3.06 -8.13 15.26
N ALA A 81 1.98 -7.64 15.86
CA ALA A 81 0.62 -7.98 15.44
C ALA A 81 0.34 -7.52 13.99
N THR A 82 0.88 -6.37 13.57
CA THR A 82 0.72 -5.85 12.21
C THR A 82 1.39 -6.77 11.20
N GLU A 83 2.64 -7.19 11.45
CA GLU A 83 3.38 -8.11 10.57
C GLU A 83 2.71 -9.49 10.47
N GLU A 84 2.28 -10.04 11.61
CA GLU A 84 1.57 -11.32 11.65
C GLU A 84 0.22 -11.27 10.93
N GLU A 85 -0.61 -10.27 11.23
CA GLU A 85 -1.92 -10.16 10.59
C GLU A 85 -1.81 -9.83 9.11
N TRP A 86 -0.83 -9.02 8.69
CA TRP A 86 -0.56 -8.76 7.27
C TRP A 86 -0.25 -10.06 6.52
N THR A 87 0.59 -10.91 7.10
CA THR A 87 0.94 -12.22 6.52
C THR A 87 -0.26 -13.17 6.48
N ASN A 88 -1.21 -13.01 7.42
CA ASN A 88 -2.42 -13.81 7.50
C ASN A 88 -3.57 -13.30 6.61
N ILE A 89 -3.43 -12.15 5.94
CA ILE A 89 -4.42 -11.71 4.94
C ILE A 89 -4.29 -12.64 3.72
N PRO A 90 -5.35 -13.39 3.35
CA PRO A 90 -5.28 -14.25 2.17
C PRO A 90 -5.02 -13.43 0.91
N GLN A 91 -4.14 -13.91 0.04
CA GLN A 91 -3.86 -13.25 -1.24
C GLN A 91 -5.13 -13.05 -2.09
N ALA A 92 -6.10 -13.97 -1.99
CA ALA A 92 -7.41 -13.83 -2.64
C ALA A 92 -8.15 -12.56 -2.20
N THR A 93 -8.01 -12.14 -0.94
CA THR A 93 -8.59 -10.88 -0.45
C THR A 93 -7.97 -9.69 -1.18
N ILE A 94 -6.63 -9.66 -1.32
CA ILE A 94 -5.92 -8.60 -2.03
C ILE A 94 -6.33 -8.57 -3.52
N TYR A 95 -6.41 -9.73 -4.17
CA TYR A 95 -6.87 -9.78 -5.56
C TYR A 95 -8.31 -9.31 -5.74
N ASN A 96 -9.21 -9.66 -4.82
CA ASN A 96 -10.58 -9.18 -4.87
C ASN A 96 -10.66 -7.65 -4.74
N LEU A 97 -9.86 -7.05 -3.85
CA LEU A 97 -9.78 -5.59 -3.71
C LEU A 97 -9.28 -4.90 -4.98
N ILE A 98 -8.27 -5.48 -5.63
CA ILE A 98 -7.74 -4.97 -6.89
C ILE A 98 -8.78 -5.09 -8.01
N ASN A 99 -9.50 -6.22 -8.09
CA ASN A 99 -10.49 -6.48 -9.14
C ASN A 99 -11.81 -5.73 -8.92
N SER A 100 -12.06 -5.18 -7.72
CA SER A 100 -13.27 -4.41 -7.41
C SER A 100 -13.14 -2.91 -7.69
N MET A 101 -11.95 -2.45 -8.11
CA MET A 101 -11.75 -1.10 -8.65
C MET A 101 -12.37 -0.97 -10.05
#